data_AF-A0A2E9N942-F1
#
_entry.id   AF-A0A2E9N942-F1
#
_cell.length_a   1.000
_cell.length_b   1.000
_cell.length_c   1.000
_cell.angle_alpha   90.00
_cell.angle_beta   90.00
_cell.angle_gamma   90.00
#
_symmetry.space_group_name_H-M   'P 1'
#
loop_
_entity.id
_entity.type
_entity.pdbx_description
1 polymer ?
#
loop_
_entity_poly.entity_id
_entity_poly.type
_entity_poly.pdbx_seq_one_letter_code
_entity_poly.pdbx_strand_id
1 'polypeptide(L)'
;MARFLAIHNVSGLTEEQFREKLSAVSKWRPDRRTTILKVYGDLSRGKLVTECEAVEQEHFEDWIKMTGWPAESIFNVDLVMQVGNIWKL
;
A
#
# COMPACT_ATOMS: atom_id res chain seq x y z
N MET A 1 -15.56 0.72 1.57
CA MET A 1 -14.58 -0.37 1.76
C MET A 1 -13.70 0.03 2.94
N ALA A 2 -13.25 -0.93 3.73
CA ALA A 2 -12.31 -0.64 4.81
C ALA A 2 -11.00 -0.10 4.20
N ARG A 3 -10.29 0.71 4.98
CA ARG A 3 -9.01 1.26 4.56
C ARG A 3 -7.91 0.70 5.44
N PHE A 4 -6.82 0.28 4.80
CA PHE A 4 -5.69 -0.34 5.44
C PHE A 4 -4.41 0.43 5.14
N LEU A 5 -3.49 0.39 6.09
CA LEU A 5 -2.14 0.89 5.95
C LEU A 5 -1.16 -0.23 6.24
N ALA A 6 -0.16 -0.43 5.39
CA ALA A 6 0.93 -1.36 5.66
C ALA A 6 2.28 -0.65 5.68
N ILE A 7 3.14 -1.08 6.60
CA ILE A 7 4.55 -0.68 6.66
C ILE A 7 5.37 -1.87 6.21
N HIS A 8 6.28 -1.66 5.26
CA HIS A 8 7.10 -2.72 4.67
C HIS A 8 8.58 -2.50 4.94
N ASN A 9 9.33 -3.60 4.92
CA ASN A 9 10.79 -3.59 4.95
C ASN A 9 11.33 -4.30 3.70
N VAL A 10 11.85 -3.52 2.75
CA VAL A 10 12.32 -3.95 1.43
C VAL A 10 13.71 -3.34 1.18
N SER A 11 14.74 -4.00 1.68
CA SER A 11 16.12 -3.53 1.56
C SER A 11 16.62 -3.58 0.11
N GLY A 12 17.43 -2.59 -0.27
CA GLY A 12 18.05 -2.53 -1.60
C GLY A 12 17.10 -2.23 -2.77
N LEU A 13 15.87 -1.78 -2.48
CA LEU A 13 14.91 -1.40 -3.51
C LEU A 13 15.38 -0.14 -4.25
N THR A 14 15.57 -0.26 -5.56
CA THR A 14 15.93 0.86 -6.45
C THR A 14 14.69 1.63 -6.92
N GLU A 15 14.89 2.85 -7.43
CA GLU A 15 13.81 3.64 -8.00
C GLU A 15 13.20 2.94 -9.23
N GLU A 16 14.04 2.33 -10.07
CA GLU A 16 13.61 1.57 -11.25
C GLU A 16 12.70 0.41 -10.87
N GLN A 17 13.08 -0.39 -9.86
CA GLN A 17 12.26 -1.50 -9.36
C GLN A 17 10.95 -1.01 -8.72
N PHE A 18 11.01 0.10 -7.97
CA PHE A 18 9.83 0.72 -7.39
C PHE A 18 8.84 1.16 -8.49
N ARG A 19 9.33 1.84 -9.53
CA ARG A 19 8.54 2.25 -10.70
C ARG A 19 8.01 1.06 -11.46
N GLU A 20 8.82 0.03 -11.69
CA GLU A 20 8.39 -1.18 -12.39
C GLU A 20 7.17 -1.80 -11.72
N LYS A 21 7.16 -1.90 -10.39
CA LYS A 21 6.06 -2.48 -9.61
C LYS A 21 4.80 -1.61 -9.57
N LEU A 22 4.86 -0.34 -9.93
CA LEU A 22 3.74 0.61 -9.80
C LEU A 22 3.36 1.33 -11.11
N SER A 23 4.08 1.13 -12.21
CA SER A 23 3.93 1.91 -13.44
C SER A 23 2.62 1.68 -14.20
N ALA A 24 1.95 0.56 -13.96
CA ALA A 24 0.72 0.20 -14.67
C ALA A 24 -0.50 0.33 -13.76
N VAL A 25 -1.58 0.94 -14.29
CA VAL A 25 -2.85 1.12 -13.57
C VAL A 25 -3.42 -0.18 -13.02
N SER A 26 -3.26 -1.30 -13.74
CA SER A 26 -3.69 -2.63 -13.29
C SER A 26 -3.00 -3.10 -12.01
N LYS A 27 -1.83 -2.55 -11.66
CA LYS A 27 -1.11 -2.87 -10.41
C LYS A 27 -1.68 -2.14 -9.19
N TRP A 28 -2.44 -1.06 -9.42
CA TRP A 28 -3.14 -0.30 -8.38
C TRP A 28 -4.53 -0.86 -8.09
N ARG A 29 -5.12 -1.59 -9.04
CA ARG A 29 -6.41 -2.26 -8.88
C ARG A 29 -6.30 -3.71 -9.34
N PRO A 30 -5.67 -4.59 -8.53
CA PRO A 30 -5.40 -5.97 -8.92
C PRO A 30 -6.69 -6.77 -9.16
N ASP A 31 -7.77 -6.40 -8.45
CA ASP A 31 -9.09 -7.01 -8.59
C ASP A 31 -10.20 -5.98 -8.29
N ARG A 32 -11.45 -6.44 -8.22
CA ARG A 32 -12.62 -5.58 -7.95
C ARG A 32 -12.78 -5.18 -6.48
N ARG A 33 -12.08 -5.85 -5.57
CA ARG A 33 -12.19 -5.76 -4.11
C ARG A 33 -11.05 -4.97 -3.47
N THR A 34 -10.01 -4.63 -4.23
CA THR A 34 -8.78 -4.01 -3.74
C THR A 34 -8.40 -2.82 -4.62
N THR A 35 -8.09 -1.69 -4.01
CA THR A 35 -7.54 -0.51 -4.69
C THR A 35 -6.45 0.10 -3.83
N ILE A 36 -5.22 0.05 -4.33
CA ILE A 36 -4.09 0.76 -3.74
C ILE A 36 -4.29 2.24 -4.02
N LEU A 37 -4.17 3.07 -2.99
CA LEU A 37 -4.37 4.51 -3.07
C LEU A 37 -3.04 5.24 -3.21
N LYS A 38 -2.06 4.87 -2.38
CA LYS A 38 -0.76 5.54 -2.30
C LYS A 38 0.33 4.56 -1.88
N VAL A 39 1.54 4.79 -2.39
CA VAL A 39 2.75 4.11 -1.95
C VAL A 39 3.83 5.16 -1.75
N TYR A 40 4.37 5.24 -0.53
CA TYR A 40 5.52 6.08 -0.18
C TYR A 40 6.74 5.18 -0.01
N GLY A 41 7.89 5.62 -0.51
CA GLY A 41 9.14 4.87 -0.39
C GLY A 41 10.27 5.72 0.16
N ASP A 42 10.90 5.24 1.23
CA ASP A 42 12.25 5.61 1.65
C ASP A 42 13.20 4.51 1.16
N LEU A 43 13.71 4.68 -0.06
CA LEU A 43 14.59 3.71 -0.70
C LEU A 43 15.94 3.57 0.01
N SER A 44 16.40 4.64 0.69
CA SER A 44 17.68 4.64 1.39
C SER A 44 17.69 3.71 2.61
N ARG A 45 16.54 3.61 3.30
CA ARG A 45 16.34 2.74 4.47
C ARG A 45 15.55 1.48 4.15
N GLY A 46 15.10 1.33 2.90
CA GLY A 46 14.28 0.20 2.46
C GLY A 46 12.92 0.16 3.15
N LYS A 47 12.30 1.31 3.43
CA LYS A 47 10.97 1.36 4.05
C LYS A 47 9.94 1.79 3.04
N LEU A 48 8.80 1.08 3.00
CA LEU A 48 7.64 1.51 2.23
C LEU A 48 6.44 1.68 3.16
N VAL A 49 5.56 2.60 2.81
CA VAL A 49 4.22 2.72 3.42
C VAL A 49 3.19 2.68 2.30
N THR A 50 2.24 1.76 2.40
CA THR A 50 1.18 1.60 1.41
C THR A 50 -0.19 1.86 2.04
N GLU A 51 -1.05 2.54 1.31
CA GLU A 51 -2.44 2.82 1.68
C GLU A 51 -3.36 2.10 0.69
N CYS A 52 -4.35 1.36 1.19
CA CYS A 52 -5.21 0.50 0.39
C CYS A 52 -6.67 0.60 0.85
N GLU A 53 -7.61 0.62 -0.09
CA GLU A 53 -9.00 0.28 0.17
C GLU A 53 -9.26 -1.17 -0.23
N ALA A 54 -9.74 -1.97 0.72
CA ALA A 54 -10.11 -3.35 0.45
C ALA A 54 -11.39 -3.73 1.19
N VAL A 55 -12.09 -4.75 0.68
CA VAL A 55 -13.27 -5.31 1.39
C VAL A 55 -12.84 -5.93 2.73
N GLU A 56 -11.73 -6.67 2.73
CA GLU A 56 -11.12 -7.34 3.88
C GLU A 56 -9.59 -7.19 3.83
N GLN A 57 -8.93 -7.31 4.98
CA GLN A 57 -7.47 -7.20 5.08
C GLN A 57 -6.74 -8.24 4.21
N GLU A 58 -7.28 -9.46 4.11
CA GLU A 58 -6.69 -10.55 3.35
C GLU A 58 -6.47 -10.19 1.87
N HIS A 59 -7.37 -9.40 1.27
CA HIS A 59 -7.22 -8.97 -0.12
C HIS A 59 -6.05 -8.00 -0.31
N PHE A 60 -5.77 -7.18 0.71
CA PHE A 60 -4.57 -6.35 0.71
C PHE A 60 -3.31 -7.21 0.88
N GLU A 61 -3.34 -8.20 1.77
CA GLU A 61 -2.24 -9.16 1.94
C GLU A 61 -1.92 -9.94 0.67
N ASP A 62 -2.92 -10.27 -0.14
CA ASP A 62 -2.70 -10.93 -1.42
C ASP A 62 -1.94 -10.02 -2.41
N TRP A 63 -2.28 -8.72 -2.47
CA TRP A 63 -1.49 -7.76 -3.24
C TRP A 63 -0.05 -7.63 -2.72
N ILE A 64 0.14 -7.65 -1.39
CA ILE A 64 1.46 -7.62 -0.75
C ILE A 64 2.29 -8.84 -1.17
N LYS A 65 1.70 -10.04 -1.20
CA LYS A 65 2.36 -11.26 -1.70
C LYS A 65 2.73 -11.13 -3.18
N MET A 66 1.83 -10.59 -4.01
CA MET A 66 2.06 -10.41 -5.45
C MET A 66 3.20 -9.44 -5.76
N THR A 67 3.33 -8.35 -5.00
CA THR A 67 4.42 -7.39 -5.19
C THR A 67 5.76 -7.95 -4.75
N GLY A 68 5.75 -8.83 -3.73
CA GLY A 68 6.95 -9.35 -3.08
C GLY A 68 7.52 -8.37 -2.05
N TRP A 69 6.70 -7.45 -1.53
CA TRP A 69 7.09 -6.45 -0.53
C TRP A 69 6.52 -6.81 0.83
N PRO A 70 7.20 -7.63 1.64
CA PRO A 70 6.65 -8.11 2.90
C PRO A 70 6.28 -6.95 3.83
N ALA A 71 5.07 -7.00 4.37
CA ALA A 71 4.63 -6.07 5.39
C ALA A 71 5.16 -6.51 6.77
N GLU A 72 5.76 -5.56 7.48
CA GLU A 72 6.13 -5.67 8.89
C GLU A 72 4.89 -5.54 9.77
N SER A 73 3.93 -4.70 9.37
CA SER A 73 2.68 -4.49 10.07
C SER A 73 1.60 -4.00 9.12
N ILE A 74 0.34 -4.31 9.46
CA ILE A 74 -0.86 -3.88 8.75
C ILE A 74 -1.84 -3.34 9.79
N PHE A 75 -2.46 -2.20 9.49
CA PHE A 75 -3.40 -1.51 10.37
C PHE A 75 -4.70 -1.20 9.63
N ASN A 76 -5.81 -1.26 10.35
CA ASN A 76 -7.05 -0.63 9.91
C ASN A 76 -6.96 0.90 10.13
N VAL A 77 -7.56 1.67 9.23
CA VAL A 77 -7.56 3.13 9.27
C VAL A 77 -8.96 3.62 9.63
N ASP A 78 -9.13 4.14 10.84
CA ASP A 78 -10.42 4.64 11.31
C ASP A 78 -10.67 6.12 10.92
N LEU A 79 -9.59 6.89 10.75
CA LEU A 79 -9.63 8.32 10.48
C LEU A 79 -8.56 8.71 9.46
N VAL A 80 -8.90 9.61 8.54
CA VAL A 80 -7.97 10.21 7.58
C VAL A 80 -8.02 11.72 7.71
N MET A 81 -6.85 12.36 7.81
CA MET A 81 -6.70 13.82 7.74
C MET A 81 -5.89 14.17 6.48
N GLN A 82 -6.45 14.97 5.58
CA GLN A 82 -5.77 15.40 4.35
C GLN A 82 -6.03 16.89 4.11
N VAL A 83 -4.95 17.69 4.07
CA VAL A 83 -4.97 19.15 3.83
C VAL A 83 -6.02 19.84 4.73
N GLY A 84 -5.97 19.56 6.04
CA GLY A 84 -6.84 20.17 7.04
C GLY A 84 -8.29 19.64 7.10
N ASN A 85 -8.65 18.68 6.25
CA ASN A 85 -9.97 18.03 6.26
C ASN A 85 -9.89 16.64 6.87
N ILE A 86 -10.88 16.26 7.67
CA ILE A 86 -10.95 14.96 8.34
C ILE A 86 -12.12 14.13 7.81
N TRP A 87 -11.89 12.84 7.60
CA TRP A 87 -12.91 11.84 7.29
C TRP A 87 -12.84 10.70 8.29
N LYS A 88 -14.00 10.26 8.76
CA LYS A 88 -14.18 9.00 9.48
C LYS A 88 -14.58 7.93 8.48
N LEU A 89 -13.91 6.78 8.55
CA LEU A 89 -14.09 5.65 7.64
C LEU A 89 -15.01 4.57 8.21
#